data_AF-A0A960Y7V5-F1
#
_entry.id   AF-A0A960Y7V5-F1
#
_cell.length_a   1.000
_cell.length_b   1.000
_cell.length_c   1.000
_cell.angle_alpha   90.00
_cell.angle_beta   90.00
_cell.angle_gamma   90.00
#
_symmetry.space_group_name_H-M   'P 1'
#
loop_
_entity.id
_entity.type
_entity.pdbx_description
1 polymer ?
#
loop_
_entity_poly.entity_id
_entity_poly.type
_entity_poly.pdbx_seq_one_letter_code
_entity_poly.pdbx_strand_id
1 'polypeptide(L)'
;MVKRGPDDSHNLNCSFCGKSQREVKKLIAGPGVYICDECVDLCNDIIAEETQRDRQRGDGEDIPRPKDIHHQLDEYVIGQENAKKTLAVAVHNHYKRILGRSTYDDVEIAKSNILLVGPTGSGKTLLARTLARFLNVPFAIADATTMTEAGYVGED
;
A
#
# COMPACT_ATOMS: atom_id res chain seq x y z
N MET A 1 56.90 7.95 -9.35
CA MET A 1 57.08 8.78 -8.13
C MET A 1 56.57 10.18 -8.38
N VAL A 2 55.43 10.57 -7.81
CA VAL A 2 55.00 11.97 -7.77
C VAL A 2 55.31 12.49 -6.38
N LYS A 3 56.31 13.37 -6.30
CA LYS A 3 56.62 14.16 -5.10
C LYS A 3 55.64 15.34 -5.06
N ARG A 4 54.96 15.56 -3.92
CA ARG A 4 54.46 16.89 -3.54
C ARG A 4 54.81 17.13 -2.08
N GLY A 5 55.46 18.28 -1.87
CA GLY A 5 55.95 18.77 -0.59
C GLY A 5 54.85 19.36 0.30
N PRO A 6 55.25 19.93 1.45
CA PRO A 6 54.41 20.11 2.63
C PRO A 6 53.69 21.47 2.70
N ASP A 7 52.69 21.52 3.57
CA ASP A 7 51.94 22.68 4.07
C ASP A 7 50.87 23.30 3.15
N ASP A 8 49.64 22.80 3.30
CA ASP A 8 48.51 23.72 3.42
C ASP A 8 47.59 23.16 4.51
N SER A 9 47.35 23.96 5.54
CA SER A 9 46.45 23.65 6.65
C SER A 9 45.01 23.74 6.16
N HIS A 10 44.66 22.92 5.17
CA HIS A 10 43.30 22.78 4.69
C HIS A 10 42.49 22.16 5.82
N ASN A 11 41.81 23.01 6.58
CA ASN A 11 40.73 22.59 7.45
C ASN A 11 39.79 21.74 6.59
N LEU A 12 39.79 20.44 6.86
CA LEU A 12 38.85 19.51 6.25
C LEU A 12 37.51 19.76 6.94
N ASN A 13 36.52 20.17 6.17
CA ASN A 13 35.19 20.52 6.66
C ASN A 13 34.16 19.52 6.14
N CYS A 14 33.18 19.21 6.97
CA CYS A 14 32.00 18.44 6.57
C CYS A 14 31.22 19.21 5.50
N SER A 15 30.90 18.54 4.39
CA SER A 15 30.15 19.13 3.27
C SER A 15 28.67 19.35 3.58
N PHE A 16 28.15 18.80 4.68
CA PHE A 16 26.75 18.91 5.08
C PHE A 16 26.52 20.00 6.13
N CYS A 17 27.32 20.03 7.21
CA CYS A 17 27.16 20.99 8.31
C CYS A 17 28.26 22.06 8.39
N GLY A 18 29.32 21.97 7.58
CA GLY A 18 30.41 22.95 7.54
C GLY A 18 31.42 22.86 8.68
N LYS A 19 31.21 22.01 9.69
CA LYS A 19 32.13 21.82 10.82
C LYS A 19 33.50 21.30 10.36
N SER A 20 34.56 21.80 10.98
CA SER A 20 35.94 21.36 10.73
C SER A 20 36.23 20.00 11.39
N GLN A 21 37.28 19.32 10.94
CA GLN A 21 37.74 18.03 11.50
C GLN A 21 38.01 18.09 13.02
N ARG A 22 38.29 19.28 13.58
CA ARG A 22 38.55 19.46 15.02
C ARG A 22 37.29 19.56 15.85
N GLU A 23 36.16 19.88 15.22
CA GLU A 23 34.86 20.09 15.89
C GLU A 23 34.01 18.82 15.96
N VAL A 24 34.42 17.75 15.27
CA VAL A 24 33.68 16.50 15.16
C VAL A 24 34.54 15.32 15.58
N LYS A 25 33.91 14.26 16.08
CA LYS A 25 34.64 13.09 16.58
C LYS A 25 35.23 12.26 15.45
N LYS A 26 34.52 12.18 14.32
CA LYS A 26 35.00 11.52 13.11
C LYS A 26 34.60 12.31 11.87
N LEU A 27 35.52 12.38 10.92
CA LEU A 27 35.27 12.91 9.58
C LEU A 27 35.62 11.82 8.56
N ILE A 28 34.63 11.41 7.78
CA ILE A 28 34.71 10.33 6.80
C ILE A 28 34.92 10.96 5.42
N ALA A 29 35.94 10.49 4.69
CA ALA A 29 36.28 10.99 3.36
C ALA A 29 35.68 10.10 2.25
N GLY A 30 34.99 10.72 1.29
CA GLY A 30 34.58 10.13 0.03
C GLY A 30 35.29 10.80 -1.16
N PRO A 31 34.97 10.41 -2.41
CA PRO A 31 35.53 11.03 -3.61
C PRO A 31 35.17 12.52 -3.73
N GLY A 32 36.05 13.41 -3.24
CA GLY A 32 35.85 14.85 -3.28
C GLY A 32 34.83 15.42 -2.29
N VAL A 33 34.42 14.64 -1.28
CA VAL A 33 33.39 15.03 -0.29
C VAL A 33 33.75 14.49 1.10
N TYR A 34 33.29 15.17 2.15
CA TYR A 34 33.50 14.76 3.53
C TYR A 34 32.19 14.82 4.33
N ILE A 35 31.96 13.84 5.21
CA ILE A 35 30.78 13.80 6.10
C ILE A 35 31.22 13.47 7.53
N CYS A 36 30.66 14.15 8.54
CA CYS A 36 30.97 13.89 9.95
C CYS A 36 30.03 12.86 10.57
N ASP A 37 30.41 12.33 11.74
CA ASP A 37 29.59 11.37 12.49
C ASP A 37 28.18 11.91 12.83
N GLU A 38 28.08 13.16 13.27
CA GLU A 38 26.78 13.78 13.58
C GLU A 38 25.84 13.85 12.37
N CYS A 39 26.36 14.14 11.17
CA CYS A 39 25.54 14.18 9.96
C CYS A 39 25.14 12.77 9.52
N VAL A 40 25.99 11.77 9.72
CA VAL A 40 25.63 10.36 9.48
C VAL A 40 24.50 9.93 10.41
N ASP A 41 24.59 10.28 11.69
CA ASP A 41 23.55 9.95 12.68
C ASP A 41 22.23 10.65 12.33
N LEU A 42 22.26 11.95 12.01
CA LEU A 42 21.06 12.68 11.56
C LEU A 42 20.46 12.09 10.29
N CYS A 43 21.28 11.72 9.30
CA CYS A 43 20.80 11.06 8.09
C CYS A 43 20.17 9.70 8.42
N ASN A 44 20.77 8.92 9.33
CA ASN A 44 20.20 7.65 9.77
C ASN A 44 18.86 7.84 10.49
N ASP A 45 18.72 8.87 11.33
CA ASP A 45 17.46 9.21 12.00
C ASP A 45 16.37 9.59 11.00
N ILE A 46 16.69 10.45 10.03
CA ILE A 46 15.74 10.84 8.96
C ILE A 46 15.31 9.63 8.14
N ILE A 47 16.25 8.76 7.75
CA ILE A 47 15.97 7.54 6.98
C ILE A 47 15.13 6.56 7.83
N ALA A 48 15.43 6.44 9.12
CA ALA A 48 14.68 5.58 10.04
C ALA A 48 13.25 6.09 10.25
N GLU A 49 13.06 7.41 10.40
CA GLU A 49 11.73 8.03 10.45
C GLU A 49 10.96 7.82 9.15
N GLU A 50 11.59 7.99 7.99
CA GLU A 50 10.95 7.77 6.70
C GLU A 50 10.57 6.30 6.52
N THR A 51 11.46 5.37 6.91
CA THR A 51 11.18 3.93 6.91
C THR A 51 10.05 3.58 7.90
N GLN A 52 9.96 4.25 9.05
CA GLN A 52 8.85 4.06 9.98
C GLN A 52 7.55 4.64 9.46
N ARG A 53 7.58 5.79 8.78
CA ARG A 53 6.40 6.36 8.10
C ARG A 53 5.96 5.49 6.94
N ASP A 54 6.90 4.89 6.21
CA ASP A 54 6.63 3.94 5.13
C ASP A 54 6.15 2.59 5.67
N ARG A 55 6.59 2.15 6.85
CA ARG A 55 5.99 1.00 7.56
C ARG A 55 4.60 1.34 8.11
N GLN A 56 4.39 2.55 8.63
CA GLN A 56 3.05 3.04 8.99
C GLN A 56 2.13 3.19 7.77
N ARG A 57 2.69 3.36 6.57
CA ARG A 57 1.95 3.36 5.29
C ARG A 57 1.92 2.00 4.60
N GLY A 58 2.76 1.05 5.02
CA GLY A 58 3.13 -0.15 4.26
C GLY A 58 2.93 -1.47 5.00
N ASP A 59 2.66 -1.45 6.30
CA ASP A 59 2.18 -2.60 7.07
C ASP A 59 0.67 -2.44 7.34
N GLY A 60 -0.12 -2.63 6.28
CA GLY A 60 -1.58 -2.62 6.33
C GLY A 60 -2.20 -1.27 5.96
N GLU A 61 -2.37 -1.04 4.66
CA GLU A 61 -3.51 -0.27 4.18
C GLU A 61 -4.74 -0.90 4.86
N ASP A 62 -5.34 -0.19 5.83
CA ASP A 62 -6.14 -0.76 6.92
C ASP A 62 -7.32 -1.55 6.33
N ILE A 63 -7.13 -2.86 6.17
CA ILE A 63 -8.08 -3.70 5.44
C ILE A 63 -9.40 -3.61 6.19
N PRO A 64 -10.47 -3.05 5.59
CA PRO A 64 -11.66 -2.73 6.33
C PRO A 64 -12.21 -4.00 6.97
N ARG A 65 -12.52 -3.94 8.27
CA ARG A 65 -13.00 -5.12 8.98
C ARG A 65 -14.39 -5.47 8.44
N PRO A 66 -14.79 -6.76 8.45
CA PRO A 66 -16.11 -7.14 7.94
C PRO A 66 -17.27 -6.38 8.59
N LYS A 67 -17.14 -5.99 9.87
CA LYS A 67 -18.15 -5.17 10.56
C LYS A 67 -18.29 -3.77 9.97
N ASP A 68 -17.18 -3.14 9.60
CA ASP A 68 -17.14 -1.79 9.04
C ASP A 68 -17.74 -1.80 7.63
N ILE A 69 -17.39 -2.80 6.80
CA ILE A 69 -17.99 -3.02 5.47
C ILE A 69 -19.51 -3.25 5.60
N HIS A 70 -19.92 -4.09 6.55
CA HIS A 70 -21.34 -4.37 6.79
C HIS A 70 -22.11 -3.11 7.18
N HIS A 71 -21.55 -2.31 8.10
CA HIS A 71 -22.16 -1.07 8.54
C HIS A 71 -22.34 -0.08 7.39
N GLN A 72 -21.32 0.06 6.53
CA GLN A 72 -21.44 0.92 5.36
C GLN A 72 -22.54 0.45 4.39
N LEU A 73 -22.69 -0.86 4.18
CA LEU A 73 -23.76 -1.39 3.35
C LEU A 73 -25.14 -1.15 3.98
N ASP A 74 -25.21 -1.13 5.31
CA ASP A 74 -26.44 -0.92 6.08
C ASP A 74 -27.02 0.50 5.89
N GLU A 75 -26.16 1.51 5.71
CA GLU A 75 -26.59 2.90 5.44
C GLU A 75 -27.41 3.05 4.13
N TYR A 76 -27.21 2.15 3.16
CA TYR A 76 -27.82 2.27 1.82
C TYR A 76 -28.78 1.13 1.47
N VAL A 77 -28.63 -0.05 2.06
CA VAL A 77 -29.44 -1.23 1.75
C VAL A 77 -30.10 -1.72 3.03
N ILE A 78 -31.43 -1.62 3.10
CA ILE A 78 -32.18 -2.03 4.29
C ILE A 78 -32.44 -3.55 4.25
N GLY A 79 -32.18 -4.23 5.36
CA GLY A 79 -32.28 -5.69 5.47
C GLY A 79 -31.21 -6.44 4.66
N GLN A 80 -31.51 -7.63 4.14
CA GLN A 80 -30.56 -8.46 3.39
C GLN A 80 -29.28 -8.83 4.18
N GLU A 81 -29.42 -9.03 5.49
CA GLU A 81 -28.32 -9.26 6.45
C GLU A 81 -27.35 -10.38 6.02
N ASN A 82 -27.88 -11.48 5.49
CA ASN A 82 -27.05 -12.58 5.00
C ASN A 82 -26.16 -12.16 3.81
N ALA A 83 -26.72 -11.40 2.86
CA ALA A 83 -25.98 -10.91 1.70
C ALA A 83 -24.89 -9.92 2.13
N LYS A 84 -25.21 -8.97 3.03
CA LYS A 84 -24.24 -8.00 3.58
C LYS A 84 -23.10 -8.69 4.30
N LYS A 85 -23.39 -9.66 5.17
CA LYS A 85 -22.38 -10.44 5.90
C LYS A 85 -21.47 -11.22 4.95
N THR A 86 -22.05 -11.89 3.96
CA THR A 86 -21.30 -12.65 2.95
C THR A 86 -20.38 -11.74 2.14
N LEU A 87 -20.89 -10.60 1.67
CA LEU A 87 -20.10 -9.59 0.92
C LEU A 87 -18.96 -9.04 1.78
N ALA A 88 -19.24 -8.66 3.02
CA ALA A 88 -18.24 -8.10 3.92
C ALA A 88 -17.07 -9.06 4.19
N VAL A 89 -17.36 -10.34 4.44
CA VAL A 89 -16.33 -11.36 4.67
C VAL A 89 -15.53 -11.62 3.39
N ALA A 90 -16.20 -11.77 2.24
CA ALA A 90 -15.54 -12.05 0.98
C ALA A 90 -14.60 -10.93 0.54
N VAL A 91 -15.02 -9.67 0.70
CA VAL A 91 -14.21 -8.48 0.37
C VAL A 91 -13.01 -8.39 1.28
N HIS A 92 -13.20 -8.55 2.59
CA HIS A 92 -12.10 -8.56 3.55
C HIS A 92 -11.05 -9.62 3.19
N ASN A 93 -11.51 -10.84 2.89
CA ASN A 93 -10.63 -11.93 2.45
C ASN A 93 -9.98 -11.64 1.08
N HIS A 94 -10.68 -10.97 0.17
CA HIS A 94 -10.13 -10.56 -1.12
C HIS A 94 -8.93 -9.62 -0.96
N TYR A 95 -9.04 -8.60 -0.10
CA TYR A 95 -7.93 -7.70 0.21
C TYR A 95 -6.81 -8.40 0.96
N LYS A 96 -7.12 -9.27 1.95
CA LYS A 96 -6.10 -10.09 2.60
C LYS A 96 -5.33 -10.96 1.62
N ARG A 97 -6.00 -11.51 0.61
CA ARG A 97 -5.37 -12.32 -0.44
C ARG A 97 -4.49 -11.50 -1.38
N ILE A 98 -4.86 -10.24 -1.67
CA ILE A 98 -4.07 -9.36 -2.54
C ILE A 98 -2.83 -8.85 -1.80
N LEU A 99 -3.01 -8.38 -0.57
CA LEU A 99 -1.96 -7.72 0.22
C LEU A 99 -1.06 -8.73 0.97
N GLY A 100 -1.59 -9.88 1.37
CA GLY A 100 -0.87 -10.92 2.12
C GLY A 100 0.05 -11.81 1.28
N ARG A 101 0.33 -11.43 0.02
CA ARG A 101 1.20 -12.19 -0.90
C ARG A 101 2.67 -12.24 -0.48
N SER A 102 3.09 -11.49 0.54
CA SER A 102 4.47 -11.36 0.98
C SER A 102 4.77 -11.96 2.37
N THR A 103 3.76 -12.42 3.13
CA THR A 103 3.93 -12.80 4.55
C THR A 103 3.50 -14.23 4.89
N TYR A 104 2.80 -14.93 4.00
CA TYR A 104 2.25 -16.26 4.26
C TYR A 104 2.53 -17.22 3.10
N ASP A 105 3.79 -17.62 2.91
CA ASP A 105 4.18 -18.57 1.85
C ASP A 105 3.49 -19.95 1.96
N ASP A 106 2.95 -20.30 3.14
CA ASP A 106 2.29 -21.60 3.37
C ASP A 106 0.75 -21.58 3.30
N VAL A 107 0.10 -20.40 3.14
CA VAL A 107 -1.37 -20.30 3.18
C VAL A 107 -1.93 -19.66 1.91
N GLU A 108 -2.37 -20.50 0.98
CA GLU A 108 -3.08 -20.06 -0.22
C GLU A 108 -4.53 -19.69 0.10
N ILE A 109 -4.87 -18.39 0.02
CA ILE A 109 -6.25 -17.93 0.14
C ILE A 109 -6.93 -18.04 -1.24
N ALA A 110 -8.00 -18.84 -1.34
CA ALA A 110 -8.78 -18.99 -2.57
C ALA A 110 -9.59 -17.73 -2.92
N LYS A 111 -9.87 -17.52 -4.22
CA LYS A 111 -10.75 -16.43 -4.69
C LYS A 111 -12.21 -16.73 -4.32
N SER A 112 -12.85 -15.84 -3.57
CA SER A 112 -14.27 -15.92 -3.25
C SER A 112 -15.13 -15.20 -4.29
N ASN A 113 -15.68 -15.93 -5.25
CA ASN A 113 -16.73 -15.39 -6.13
C ASN A 113 -18.10 -15.50 -5.42
N ILE A 114 -19.00 -14.56 -5.68
CA ILE A 114 -20.33 -14.50 -5.04
C ILE A 114 -21.41 -14.59 -6.11
N LEU A 115 -22.43 -15.43 -5.86
CA LEU A 115 -23.68 -15.44 -6.60
C LEU A 115 -24.78 -14.82 -5.73
N LEU A 116 -25.39 -13.73 -6.20
CA LEU A 116 -26.51 -13.08 -5.51
C LEU A 116 -27.84 -13.54 -6.12
N VAL A 117 -28.65 -14.25 -5.33
CA VAL A 117 -29.98 -14.73 -5.73
C VAL A 117 -31.05 -13.97 -4.97
N GLY A 118 -32.07 -13.48 -5.67
CA GLY A 118 -33.21 -12.79 -5.06
C GLY A 118 -34.15 -12.17 -6.09
N PRO A 119 -35.37 -11.78 -5.70
CA PRO A 119 -36.38 -11.22 -6.60
C PRO A 119 -35.94 -9.91 -7.25
N THR A 120 -36.63 -9.49 -8.30
CA THR A 120 -36.43 -8.17 -8.93
C THR A 120 -36.63 -7.06 -7.90
N GLY A 121 -35.81 -6.01 -7.97
CA GLY A 121 -35.92 -4.87 -7.05
C GLY A 121 -35.38 -5.08 -5.62
N SER A 122 -34.82 -6.25 -5.29
CA SER A 122 -34.32 -6.56 -3.93
C SER A 122 -32.98 -5.90 -3.55
N GLY A 123 -32.44 -5.00 -4.39
CA GLY A 123 -31.19 -4.29 -4.10
C GLY A 123 -29.88 -5.01 -4.48
N LYS A 124 -29.91 -6.09 -5.27
CA LYS A 124 -28.69 -6.83 -5.72
C LYS A 124 -27.65 -5.90 -6.38
N THR A 125 -28.06 -5.13 -7.39
CA THR A 125 -27.18 -4.19 -8.08
C THR A 125 -26.75 -3.03 -7.19
N LEU A 126 -27.62 -2.61 -6.26
CA LEU A 126 -27.31 -1.54 -5.31
C LEU A 126 -26.23 -1.97 -4.32
N LEU A 127 -26.29 -3.20 -3.80
CA LEU A 127 -25.25 -3.77 -2.94
C LEU A 127 -23.87 -3.70 -3.61
N ALA A 128 -23.76 -4.17 -4.86
CA ALA A 128 -22.50 -4.18 -5.60
C ALA A 128 -21.97 -2.75 -5.85
N ARG A 129 -22.84 -1.82 -6.27
CA ARG A 129 -22.46 -0.42 -6.52
C ARG A 129 -22.06 0.33 -5.25
N THR A 130 -22.75 0.12 -4.13
CA THR A 130 -22.41 0.75 -2.86
C THR A 130 -21.08 0.23 -2.34
N LEU A 131 -20.86 -1.08 -2.43
CA LEU A 131 -19.59 -1.69 -2.04
C LEU A 131 -18.41 -1.14 -2.84
N ALA A 132 -18.53 -1.03 -4.16
CA ALA A 132 -17.50 -0.45 -5.01
C ALA A 132 -17.18 1.02 -4.67
N ARG A 133 -18.22 1.84 -4.43
CA ARG A 133 -18.05 3.24 -4.02
C ARG A 133 -17.34 3.37 -2.68
N PHE A 134 -17.72 2.55 -1.70
CA PHE A 134 -17.09 2.56 -0.38
C PHE A 134 -15.60 2.20 -0.45
N LEU A 135 -15.27 1.16 -1.22
CA LEU A 135 -13.90 0.67 -1.35
C LEU A 135 -13.05 1.50 -2.31
N ASN A 136 -13.63 2.49 -3.00
CA ASN A 136 -12.98 3.32 -4.00
C ASN A 136 -12.17 2.50 -5.05
N VAL A 137 -12.76 1.41 -5.54
CA VAL A 137 -12.13 0.52 -6.53
C VAL A 137 -12.80 0.61 -7.90
N PRO A 138 -12.06 0.28 -8.99
CA PRO A 138 -12.65 0.10 -10.31
C PRO A 138 -13.80 -0.91 -10.26
N PHE A 139 -14.92 -0.58 -10.88
CA PHE A 139 -16.12 -1.40 -10.89
C PHE A 139 -16.69 -1.51 -12.29
N ALA A 140 -16.81 -2.75 -12.77
CA ALA A 140 -17.41 -3.07 -14.05
C ALA A 140 -18.79 -3.69 -13.85
N ILE A 141 -19.73 -3.32 -14.73
CA ILE A 141 -21.07 -3.90 -14.81
C ILE A 141 -21.20 -4.48 -16.21
N ALA A 142 -21.59 -5.74 -16.31
CA ALA A 142 -21.89 -6.41 -17.56
C ALA A 142 -23.23 -7.13 -17.44
N ASP A 143 -23.95 -7.23 -18.56
CA ASP A 143 -25.17 -8.03 -18.67
C ASP A 143 -24.85 -9.33 -19.41
N ALA A 144 -25.04 -10.47 -18.75
CA ALA A 144 -24.75 -11.76 -19.37
C ALA A 144 -25.73 -12.10 -20.51
N THR A 145 -26.88 -11.42 -20.61
CA THR A 145 -27.85 -11.67 -21.69
C THR A 145 -27.39 -11.14 -23.05
N THR A 146 -26.43 -10.21 -23.06
CA THR A 146 -25.84 -9.67 -24.30
C THR A 146 -24.63 -10.48 -24.77
N MET A 147 -24.10 -11.37 -23.92
CA MET A 147 -22.94 -12.20 -24.21
C MET A 147 -23.37 -13.43 -25.00
N THR A 148 -22.76 -13.65 -26.15
CA THR A 148 -22.95 -14.86 -26.98
C THR A 148 -21.66 -15.68 -27.03
N GLU A 149 -21.76 -16.94 -27.43
CA GLU A 149 -20.57 -17.76 -27.66
C GLU A 149 -19.64 -17.10 -28.70
N ALA A 150 -18.33 -17.24 -28.50
CA ALA A 150 -17.32 -16.69 -29.39
C ALA A 150 -17.57 -17.14 -30.85
N GLY A 151 -17.67 -16.18 -31.76
CA GLY A 151 -17.98 -16.43 -33.17
C GLY A 151 -19.46 -16.31 -33.55
N TYR A 152 -20.35 -15.97 -32.61
CA TYR A 152 -21.69 -15.49 -32.89
C TYR A 152 -21.76 -13.96 -32.79
N VAL A 153 -22.74 -13.32 -33.44
CA VAL A 153 -22.89 -11.86 -33.43
C VAL A 153 -23.36 -11.40 -32.05
N GLY A 154 -22.43 -10.90 -31.24
CA GLY A 154 -22.64 -10.34 -29.89
C GLY A 154 -21.43 -9.51 -29.44
N GLU A 155 -21.51 -8.90 -28.25
CA GLU A 155 -20.37 -8.23 -27.62
C GLU A 155 -19.49 -9.27 -26.89
N ASP A 156 -18.16 -9.10 -26.92
CA ASP A 156 -17.17 -9.94 -26.21
C ASP A 156 -16.70 -9.29 -24.89
#